data_AF-A0AAW6RJW7-F1
#
_entry.id   AF-A0AAW6RJW7-F1
#
_cell.length_a   1.000
_cell.length_b   1.000
_cell.length_c   1.000
_cell.angle_alpha   90.00
_cell.angle_beta   90.00
_cell.angle_gamma   90.00
#
_symmetry.space_group_name_H-M   'P 1'
#
loop_
_entity.id
_entity.type
_entity.pdbx_description
1 polymer ?
#
loop_
_entity_poly.entity_id
_entity_poly.type
_entity_poly.pdbx_seq_one_letter_code
_entity_poly.pdbx_strand_id
1 'polypeptide(L)'
;MKRRLFVLCLGCLGACHLAAQAAGRISAADPRHFMQPVEPGRFAEEIQALESSGAVALLQSGYAITRRSYYLAPSAEWNSFVSQGDSAAAAWKGERQKLPGRRVGQDWVELWADAKRLRAEALVMSQQPVDSSGNCLIGYYTLARDPSLN
;
A
#
# COMPACT_ATOMS: atom_id res chain seq x y z
N MET A 1 -66.38 4.50 -32.60
CA MET A 1 -66.00 5.84 -32.09
C MET A 1 -65.18 5.67 -30.81
N LYS A 2 -63.98 6.30 -30.74
CA LYS A 2 -63.21 6.78 -29.55
C LYS A 2 -62.91 5.78 -28.40
N ARG A 3 -61.79 5.77 -27.66
CA ARG A 3 -60.43 6.36 -27.67
C ARG A 3 -59.71 5.69 -26.47
N ARG A 4 -58.47 5.23 -26.65
CA ARG A 4 -57.29 5.21 -25.73
C ARG A 4 -57.51 5.10 -24.19
N LEU A 5 -56.79 4.18 -23.53
CA LEU A 5 -55.63 4.59 -22.70
C LEU A 5 -54.64 3.43 -22.44
N PHE A 6 -53.38 3.78 -22.64
CA PHE A 6 -52.11 3.12 -22.30
C PHE A 6 -51.94 3.05 -20.77
N VAL A 7 -51.37 1.97 -20.22
CA VAL A 7 -50.24 2.03 -19.26
C VAL A 7 -49.45 0.72 -19.37
N LEU A 8 -48.19 0.83 -19.78
CA LEU A 8 -47.16 -0.21 -19.64
C LEU A 8 -46.78 -0.39 -18.17
N CYS A 9 -46.72 -1.63 -17.69
CA CYS A 9 -45.83 -2.01 -16.59
C CYS A 9 -44.76 -2.97 -17.13
N LEU A 10 -43.79 -2.40 -17.85
CA LEU A 10 -42.49 -3.02 -18.06
C LEU A 10 -41.62 -2.64 -16.86
N GLY A 11 -41.39 -3.57 -15.94
CA GLY A 11 -40.57 -3.26 -14.77
C GLY A 11 -40.49 -4.37 -13.74
N CYS A 12 -39.99 -5.55 -14.08
CA CYS A 12 -39.60 -6.57 -13.10
C CYS A 12 -38.44 -7.48 -13.57
N LEU A 13 -37.64 -7.07 -14.57
CA LEU A 13 -36.49 -7.87 -15.04
C LEU A 13 -35.11 -7.22 -14.78
N GLY A 14 -35.05 -6.10 -14.06
CA GLY A 14 -33.80 -5.38 -13.80
C GLY A 14 -33.09 -5.71 -12.48
N ALA A 15 -33.74 -6.44 -11.56
CA ALA A 15 -33.22 -6.58 -10.19
C ALA A 15 -32.25 -7.76 -9.98
N CYS A 16 -32.16 -8.71 -10.91
CA CYS A 16 -31.35 -9.92 -10.71
C CYS A 16 -29.92 -9.84 -11.27
N HIS A 17 -29.55 -8.81 -12.04
CA HIS A 17 -28.18 -8.65 -12.57
C HIS A 17 -27.30 -7.65 -11.82
N LEU A 18 -27.87 -6.80 -10.96
CA LEU A 18 -27.09 -5.82 -10.17
C LEU A 18 -26.58 -6.36 -8.83
N ALA A 19 -27.11 -7.49 -8.34
CA ALA A 19 -26.64 -8.12 -7.10
C ALA A 19 -25.40 -9.02 -7.30
N ALA A 20 -25.07 -9.37 -8.55
CA ALA A 20 -23.94 -10.26 -8.86
C ALA A 20 -22.58 -9.53 -9.00
N GLN A 21 -22.55 -8.19 -8.98
CA GLN A 21 -21.31 -7.42 -9.10
C GLN A 21 -20.74 -6.95 -7.75
N ALA A 22 -21.42 -7.26 -6.64
CA ALA A 22 -20.96 -6.97 -5.28
C ALA A 22 -20.28 -8.17 -4.60
N ALA A 23 -20.34 -9.36 -5.20
CA ALA A 23 -19.70 -10.58 -4.70
C ALA A 23 -18.45 -10.86 -5.55
N GLY A 24 -17.30 -10.32 -5.16
CA GLY A 24 -16.05 -10.62 -5.88
C GLY A 24 -14.92 -9.61 -5.77
N ARG A 25 -14.89 -8.78 -4.72
CA ARG A 25 -13.61 -8.29 -4.20
C ARG A 25 -13.64 -8.58 -2.72
N ILE A 26 -13.18 -9.77 -2.35
CA ILE A 26 -12.50 -9.92 -1.07
C ILE A 26 -11.45 -8.81 -1.13
N SER A 27 -11.71 -7.71 -0.43
CA SER A 27 -10.70 -6.70 -0.17
C SER A 27 -9.52 -7.51 0.32
N ALA A 28 -8.44 -7.59 -0.47
CA ALA A 28 -7.18 -8.10 0.04
C ALA A 28 -7.01 -7.36 1.37
N ALA A 29 -7.03 -8.12 2.47
CA ALA A 29 -7.13 -7.55 3.80
C ALA A 29 -6.11 -6.42 3.89
N ASP A 30 -6.53 -5.27 4.43
CA ASP A 30 -5.66 -4.12 4.51
C ASP A 30 -4.33 -4.58 5.14
N PRO A 31 -3.19 -4.50 4.42
CA PRO A 31 -1.91 -5.04 4.89
C PRO A 31 -1.43 -4.42 6.22
N ARG A 32 -2.17 -3.40 6.69
CA ARG A 32 -1.94 -2.60 7.89
C ARG A 32 -2.75 -3.07 9.10
N HIS A 33 -3.56 -4.13 9.03
CA HIS A 33 -4.44 -4.51 10.15
C HIS A 33 -3.70 -4.83 11.46
N PHE A 34 -2.43 -5.23 11.38
CA PHE A 34 -1.57 -5.53 12.53
C PHE A 34 -0.61 -4.39 12.90
N MET A 35 -0.69 -3.26 12.20
CA MET A 35 0.20 -2.12 12.37
C MET A 35 -0.52 -1.01 13.11
N GLN A 36 0.05 -0.55 14.23
CA GLN A 36 -0.53 0.57 14.97
C GLN A 36 -0.22 1.87 14.24
N PRO A 37 -1.22 2.67 13.80
CA PRO A 37 -0.96 3.95 13.15
C PRO A 37 -0.25 4.92 14.11
N VAL A 38 0.69 5.68 13.57
CA VAL A 38 1.40 6.74 14.29
C VAL A 38 0.77 8.08 13.96
N GLU A 39 0.33 8.78 15.01
CA GLU A 39 -0.22 10.13 14.90
C GLU A 39 0.85 11.14 14.44
N PRO A 40 0.47 12.16 13.65
CA PRO A 40 1.39 13.22 13.23
C PRO A 40 2.07 13.89 14.44
N GLY A 41 3.40 13.93 14.43
CA GLY A 41 4.22 14.57 15.47
C GLY A 41 4.75 13.62 16.55
N ARG A 42 4.18 12.43 16.70
CA ARG A 42 4.78 11.37 17.52
C ARG A 42 5.94 10.75 16.73
N PHE A 43 7.08 10.56 17.37
CA PHE A 43 8.31 10.03 16.75
C PHE A 43 8.85 10.86 15.57
N ALA A 44 8.76 12.19 15.67
CA ALA A 44 9.17 13.08 14.57
C ALA A 44 10.66 12.93 14.19
N GLU A 45 11.54 12.76 15.19
CA GLU A 45 12.98 12.59 14.97
C GLU A 45 13.28 11.24 14.32
N GLU A 46 12.59 10.18 14.74
CA GLU A 46 12.75 8.83 14.20
C GLU A 46 12.17 8.73 12.78
N ILE A 47 11.06 9.42 12.51
CA ILE A 47 10.54 9.59 11.15
C ILE A 47 11.57 10.30 10.28
N GLN A 48 12.13 11.41 10.74
CA GLN A 48 13.16 12.13 9.98
C GLN A 48 14.39 11.27 9.74
N ALA A 49 14.83 10.49 10.73
CA ALA A 49 15.95 9.56 10.62
C ALA A 49 15.66 8.43 9.63
N LEU A 50 14.42 7.90 9.63
CA LEU A 50 13.97 6.89 8.67
C LEU A 50 13.96 7.44 7.24
N GLU A 51 13.37 8.62 7.02
CA GLU A 51 13.33 9.30 5.72
C GLU A 51 14.72 9.64 5.19
N SER A 52 15.67 9.94 6.08
CA SER A 52 17.05 10.25 5.74
C SER A 52 17.94 9.00 5.64
N SER A 53 17.38 7.81 5.85
CA SER A 53 18.14 6.56 5.85
C SER A 53 18.51 6.12 4.43
N GLY A 54 19.57 5.32 4.33
CA GLY A 54 19.94 4.67 3.08
C GLY A 54 18.81 3.80 2.50
N ALA A 55 17.92 3.27 3.34
CA ALA A 55 16.81 2.43 2.91
C ALA A 55 15.77 3.22 2.10
N VAL A 56 15.43 4.44 2.51
CA VAL A 56 14.54 5.33 1.75
C VAL A 56 15.25 5.88 0.50
N ALA A 57 16.55 6.18 0.59
CA ALA A 57 17.33 6.63 -0.56
C ALA A 57 17.34 5.61 -1.72
N LEU A 58 17.31 4.30 -1.42
CA LEU A 58 17.19 3.25 -2.45
C LEU A 58 15.91 3.40 -3.30
N LEU A 59 14.80 3.83 -2.68
CA LEU A 59 13.52 4.05 -3.37
C LEU A 59 13.57 5.30 -4.25
N GLN A 60 14.18 6.37 -3.74
CA GLN A 60 14.23 7.68 -4.40
C GLN A 60 15.12 7.72 -5.65
N SER A 61 15.90 6.67 -5.90
CA SER A 61 16.68 6.52 -7.14
C SER A 61 15.82 6.36 -8.40
N GLY A 62 14.54 6.00 -8.28
CA GLY A 62 13.65 5.76 -9.42
C GLY A 62 12.23 6.32 -9.25
N TYR A 63 11.90 6.84 -8.07
CA TYR A 63 10.54 7.20 -7.69
C TYR A 63 10.51 8.43 -6.79
N ALA A 64 9.44 9.22 -6.94
CA ALA A 64 9.09 10.27 -6.00
C ALA A 64 8.07 9.76 -4.97
N ILE A 65 8.27 10.09 -3.69
CA ILE A 65 7.31 9.77 -2.62
C ILE A 65 6.14 10.76 -2.70
N THR A 66 4.94 10.25 -3.00
CA THR A 66 3.72 11.05 -3.13
C THR A 66 2.83 10.99 -1.89
N ARG A 67 2.92 9.90 -1.12
CA ARG A 67 2.21 9.75 0.16
C ARG A 67 3.06 9.00 1.17
N ARG A 68 2.94 9.41 2.43
CA ARG A 68 3.62 8.80 3.59
C ARG A 68 2.58 8.36 4.59
N SER A 69 2.80 7.22 5.22
CA SER A 69 2.01 6.73 6.35
C SER A 69 2.94 5.98 7.29
N TYR A 70 2.81 6.21 8.59
CA TYR A 70 3.73 5.66 9.58
C TYR A 70 2.99 4.79 10.58
N TYR A 71 3.68 3.74 11.01
CA TYR A 71 3.13 2.73 11.90
C TYR A 71 4.17 2.24 12.91
N LEU A 72 3.70 1.62 13.99
CA LEU A 72 4.49 0.82 14.90
C LEU A 72 4.16 -0.65 14.75
N ALA A 73 5.20 -1.48 14.71
CA ALA A 73 5.04 -2.92 14.86
C ALA A 73 6.35 -3.62 15.29
N PRO A 74 6.27 -4.86 15.81
CA PRO A 74 7.46 -5.65 16.13
C PRO A 74 8.25 -6.02 14.87
N SER A 75 9.58 -5.95 14.93
CA SER A 75 10.45 -6.31 13.78
C SER A 75 10.37 -7.79 13.39
N ALA A 76 10.04 -8.66 14.35
CA ALA A 76 9.85 -10.09 14.12
C ALA A 76 8.75 -10.39 13.08
N GLU A 77 7.81 -9.47 12.89
CA GLU A 77 6.69 -9.59 11.96
C GLU A 77 6.99 -9.06 10.56
N TRP A 78 8.24 -8.64 10.27
CA TRP A 78 8.62 -8.09 8.97
C TRP A 78 8.17 -8.95 7.79
N ASN A 79 8.41 -10.27 7.84
CA ASN A 79 8.03 -11.18 6.77
C ASN A 79 6.50 -11.25 6.58
N SER A 80 5.74 -11.12 7.66
CA SER A 80 4.27 -11.03 7.63
C SER A 80 3.83 -9.75 6.91
N PHE A 81 4.46 -8.60 7.19
CA PHE A 81 4.15 -7.33 6.52
C PHE A 81 4.47 -7.37 5.03
N VAL A 82 5.61 -7.96 4.70
CA VAL A 82 6.08 -8.11 3.33
C VAL A 82 5.16 -9.03 2.52
N SER A 83 4.70 -10.14 3.09
CA SER A 83 3.73 -11.05 2.44
C SER A 83 2.36 -10.39 2.21
N GLN A 84 1.94 -9.52 3.12
CA GLN A 84 0.74 -8.72 2.95
C GLN A 84 0.93 -7.66 1.85
N GLY A 85 2.11 -7.04 1.77
CA GLY A 85 2.50 -6.16 0.68
C GLY A 85 2.40 -6.84 -0.69
N ASP A 86 2.88 -8.08 -0.83
CA ASP A 86 2.71 -8.86 -2.07
C ASP A 86 1.24 -9.05 -2.43
N SER A 87 0.42 -9.43 -1.44
CA SER A 87 -1.00 -9.70 -1.64
C SER A 87 -1.76 -8.43 -2.05
N ALA A 88 -1.44 -7.30 -1.41
CA ALA A 88 -1.99 -6.00 -1.77
C ALA A 88 -1.52 -5.55 -3.16
N ALA A 89 -0.25 -5.79 -3.50
CA ALA A 89 0.33 -5.47 -4.80
C ALA A 89 -0.35 -6.25 -5.93
N ALA A 90 -0.60 -7.53 -5.72
CA ALA A 90 -1.28 -8.39 -6.70
C ALA A 90 -2.65 -7.84 -7.12
N ALA A 91 -3.39 -7.17 -6.22
CA ALA A 91 -4.69 -6.57 -6.52
C ALA A 91 -4.63 -5.47 -7.60
N TRP A 92 -3.47 -4.88 -7.83
CA TRP A 92 -3.23 -3.89 -8.88
C TRP A 92 -2.17 -4.33 -9.90
N LYS A 93 -1.91 -5.64 -10.00
CA LYS A 93 -0.88 -6.23 -10.88
C LYS A 93 0.53 -5.70 -10.60
N GLY A 94 0.79 -5.33 -9.36
CA GLY A 94 2.10 -5.03 -8.85
C GLY A 94 2.87 -6.29 -8.52
N GLU A 95 4.18 -6.24 -8.71
CA GLU A 95 5.10 -7.31 -8.33
C GLU A 95 6.20 -6.75 -7.45
N ARG A 96 6.74 -7.58 -6.56
CA ARG A 96 7.88 -7.19 -5.72
C ARG A 96 9.11 -7.00 -6.59
N GLN A 97 9.80 -5.88 -6.37
CA GLN A 97 10.95 -5.47 -7.16
C GLN A 97 12.24 -5.85 -6.43
N LYS A 98 13.24 -6.26 -7.21
CA LYS A 98 14.61 -6.32 -6.72
C LYS A 98 15.13 -4.89 -6.58
N LEU A 99 15.66 -4.55 -5.41
CA LEU A 99 16.31 -3.26 -5.15
C LEU A 99 17.83 -3.42 -5.26
N PRO A 100 18.48 -2.88 -6.32
CA PRO A 100 19.94 -2.89 -6.43
C PRO A 100 20.58 -2.14 -5.25
N GLY A 101 21.67 -2.67 -4.71
CA GLY A 101 22.38 -2.05 -3.58
C GLY A 101 21.77 -2.35 -2.20
N ARG A 102 20.57 -2.95 -2.14
CA ARG A 102 19.97 -3.41 -0.88
C ARG A 102 20.78 -4.55 -0.26
N ARG A 103 21.08 -4.44 1.04
CA ARG A 103 21.64 -5.51 1.87
C ARG A 103 20.52 -6.28 2.56
N VAL A 104 20.29 -7.52 2.15
CA VAL A 104 19.25 -8.39 2.72
C VAL A 104 19.50 -8.57 4.23
N GLY A 105 18.45 -8.44 5.05
CA GLY A 105 18.53 -8.55 6.50
C GLY A 105 19.12 -7.34 7.24
N GLN A 106 19.57 -6.31 6.50
CA GLN A 106 20.04 -5.04 7.09
C GLN A 106 19.17 -3.87 6.62
N ASP A 107 19.00 -3.77 5.31
CA ASP A 107 18.15 -2.76 4.69
C ASP A 107 16.72 -3.34 4.65
N TRP A 108 15.97 -3.03 5.71
CA TRP A 108 14.57 -3.39 5.90
C TRP A 108 13.67 -2.54 4.99
N VAL A 109 13.79 -2.81 3.69
CA VAL A 109 13.03 -2.13 2.64
C VAL A 109 12.51 -3.15 1.63
N GLU A 110 11.25 -2.98 1.23
CA GLU A 110 10.67 -3.65 0.08
C GLU A 110 9.94 -2.65 -0.82
N LEU A 111 9.93 -2.93 -2.11
CA LEU A 111 9.29 -2.14 -3.15
C LEU A 111 8.40 -3.05 -4.00
N TRP A 112 7.19 -2.62 -4.27
CA TRP A 112 6.29 -3.20 -5.26
C TRP A 112 6.00 -2.17 -6.34
N ALA A 113 5.94 -2.61 -7.60
CA ALA A 113 5.63 -1.74 -8.72
C ALA A 113 4.88 -2.51 -9.82
N ASP A 114 4.07 -1.79 -10.60
CA ASP A 114 3.42 -2.37 -11.76
C ASP A 114 4.41 -2.45 -12.93
N ALA A 115 4.09 -3.24 -13.95
CA ALA A 115 4.97 -3.43 -15.11
C ALA A 115 5.33 -2.12 -15.83
N LYS A 116 4.47 -1.09 -15.75
CA LYS A 116 4.69 0.22 -16.36
C LYS A 116 5.37 1.21 -15.41
N ARG A 117 5.62 0.81 -14.15
CA ARG A 117 6.12 1.62 -13.03
C ARG A 117 5.29 2.88 -12.77
N LEU A 118 4.00 2.86 -13.12
CA LEU A 118 3.12 4.02 -12.93
C LEU A 118 2.61 4.09 -11.49
N ARG A 119 2.32 2.92 -10.91
CA ARG A 119 2.08 2.76 -9.48
C ARG A 119 3.25 2.01 -8.84
N ALA A 120 3.73 2.53 -7.72
CA ALA A 120 4.63 1.83 -6.84
C ALA A 120 4.28 2.09 -5.37
N GLU A 121 4.58 1.13 -4.52
CA GLU A 121 4.40 1.20 -3.07
C GLU A 121 5.61 0.58 -2.39
N ALA A 122 5.99 1.08 -1.22
CA ALA A 122 7.14 0.57 -0.49
C ALA A 122 6.90 0.50 1.01
N LEU A 123 7.61 -0.43 1.65
CA LEU A 123 7.72 -0.54 3.10
C LEU A 123 9.17 -0.30 3.48
N VAL A 124 9.40 0.49 4.52
CA VAL A 124 10.70 0.67 5.17
C VAL A 124 10.52 0.56 6.68
N MET A 125 11.42 -0.13 7.37
CA MET A 125 11.39 -0.25 8.83
C MET A 125 12.66 0.33 9.45
N SER A 126 12.53 0.95 10.62
CA SER A 126 13.68 1.39 11.41
C SER A 126 14.52 0.19 11.85
N GLN A 127 15.84 0.37 11.88
CA GLN A 127 16.76 -0.70 12.28
C GLN A 127 16.68 -1.02 13.78
N GLN A 128 16.22 -0.07 14.58
CA GLN A 128 16.07 -0.20 16.02
C GLN A 128 14.62 0.11 16.42
N PRO A 129 14.14 -0.50 17.52
CA PRO A 129 12.90 -0.08 18.16
C PRO A 129 12.91 1.40 18.53
N VAL A 130 11.74 2.03 18.46
CA VAL A 130 11.54 3.45 18.80
C VAL A 130 10.74 3.63 20.10
N ASP A 131 10.25 2.54 20.68
CA ASP A 131 9.52 2.57 21.96
C ASP A 131 9.99 1.48 22.94
N SER A 132 9.54 1.59 24.18
CA SER A 132 9.87 0.66 25.27
C SER A 132 9.22 -0.72 25.13
N SER A 133 8.25 -0.87 24.22
CA SER A 133 7.60 -2.15 23.91
C SER A 133 8.37 -2.95 22.85
N GLY A 134 9.46 -2.38 22.33
CA GLY A 134 10.28 -3.02 21.30
C GLY A 134 9.73 -2.87 19.88
N ASN A 135 8.77 -1.96 19.65
CA ASN A 135 8.24 -1.72 18.31
C ASN A 135 9.18 -0.87 17.48
N CYS A 136 9.36 -1.26 16.22
CA CYS A 136 10.02 -0.45 15.21
C CYS A 136 9.03 0.50 14.54
N LEU A 137 9.56 1.61 14.02
CA LEU A 137 8.83 2.50 13.14
C LEU A 137 8.80 1.90 11.73
N ILE A 138 7.62 1.85 11.12
CA ILE A 138 7.42 1.41 9.74
C ILE A 138 6.88 2.56 8.92
N GLY A 139 7.61 2.95 7.88
CA GLY A 139 7.17 3.84 6.82
C GLY A 139 6.54 3.05 5.68
N TYR A 140 5.30 3.37 5.33
CA TYR A 140 4.64 2.90 4.13
C TYR A 140 4.47 4.06 3.15
N TYR A 141 4.96 3.87 1.94
CA TYR A 141 5.08 4.92 0.93
C TYR A 141 4.29 4.58 -0.31
N THR A 142 3.48 5.53 -0.77
CA THR A 142 3.00 5.52 -2.16
C THR A 142 3.98 6.32 -3.00
N LEU A 143 4.34 5.74 -4.13
CA LEU A 143 5.40 6.20 -5.01
C LEU A 143 4.83 6.40 -6.42
N ALA A 144 5.34 7.42 -7.11
CA ALA A 144 5.13 7.61 -8.54
C ALA A 144 6.50 7.63 -9.22
N ARG A 145 6.56 7.18 -10.48
CA ARG A 145 7.79 7.32 -11.29
C ARG A 145 8.26 8.77 -11.25
N ASP A 146 9.53 8.98 -10.94
CA ASP A 146 10.10 10.32 -10.98
C ASP A 146 10.24 10.77 -12.45
N PRO A 147 9.51 11.81 -12.90
CA PRO A 147 9.57 12.26 -14.28
C PRO A 147 10.92 12.91 -14.62
N SER A 148 11.71 13.34 -13.63
CA SER A 148 13.02 13.98 -13.83
C SER A 148 14.14 13.00 -14.22
N LEU A 149 13.87 11.70 -14.16
CA LEU A 149 14.80 10.62 -14.52
C LEU A 149 14.61 10.13 -15.97
N ASN A 150 13.99 10.93 -16.84
CA ASN A 150 13.88 10.66 -18.30
C ASN A 150 14.96 11.39 -19.09
#